data_AF-A0A2K9NRC9-F1
#
_entry.id   AF-A0A2K9NRC9-F1
#
_cell.length_a   1.000
_cell.length_b   1.000
_cell.length_c   1.000
_cell.angle_alpha   90.00
_cell.angle_beta   90.00
_cell.angle_gamma   90.00
#
_symmetry.space_group_name_H-M   'P 1'
#
loop_
_entity.id
_entity.type
_entity.pdbx_description
1 polymer ?
#
loop_
_entity_poly.entity_id
_entity_poly.type
_entity_poly.pdbx_seq_one_letter_code
_entity_poly.pdbx_strand_id
1 'polypeptide(L)'
;MKVLLLSLFITGSAFAEIAPPHIGPEGGRFNNIHSLKIERMIQNKIAEEKDAAASEEDRKLEMLLAVGKRASQWITKVNTARTPETKLDLSSPSKTGGIPITEPQKSSTNIMMKRYEDFLKSTSPLITDVVTSSRELPVNPPVDDAEFVKSLRVLDRIYQSTIRWAGARQWLSWYMNKAIYDIRGFLFLQKTPNLEETLKSYPNMTVEDQAKFTGWLFGLCRNGDFNPTDCKTELQKYTKRNTLFEFYNKFSKYGQSMYDLNFKIRATRPEMYWSANKTQLIAPFQTPERTDVQKWLKENVEDEWKGENFNLVINYKKTTEDIPRIQFKEGVTANVNGIGGNLITMEAEYPIESKDQKWTIRHEYGHVLGFQDCYLEFYDVNEKAMVYYEIDVDNLMCSRNGHLNASHIEQLQKAYK
;
A
#
# COMPACT_ATOMS: atom_id res chain seq x y z
N MET A 1 39.57 12.34 -24.96
CA MET A 1 38.61 12.43 -23.84
C MET A 1 37.82 11.12 -23.80
N LYS A 2 38.25 10.14 -22.97
CA LYS A 2 37.61 8.81 -22.90
C LYS A 2 36.46 8.88 -21.89
N VAL A 3 35.23 8.73 -22.38
CA VAL A 3 34.02 8.60 -21.55
C VAL A 3 34.07 7.22 -20.90
N LEU A 4 34.38 7.19 -19.61
CA LEU A 4 34.29 5.98 -18.79
C LEU A 4 32.81 5.79 -18.44
N LEU A 5 32.12 4.90 -19.16
CA LEU A 5 30.82 4.39 -18.75
C LEU A 5 31.05 3.53 -17.50
N LEU A 6 30.85 4.13 -16.34
CA LEU A 6 30.85 3.44 -15.06
C LEU A 6 29.56 2.63 -14.97
N SER A 7 29.62 1.37 -15.40
CA SER A 7 28.62 0.36 -15.06
C SER A 7 28.69 0.12 -13.55
N LEU A 8 27.83 0.82 -12.81
CA LEU A 8 27.54 0.50 -11.41
C LEU A 8 26.92 -0.91 -11.38
N PHE A 9 27.77 -1.92 -11.21
CA PHE A 9 27.35 -3.14 -10.55
C PHE A 9 27.17 -2.78 -9.07
N ILE A 10 25.93 -2.49 -8.69
CA ILE A 10 25.51 -2.48 -7.29
C ILE A 10 25.70 -3.92 -6.81
N THR A 11 26.90 -4.21 -6.30
CA THR A 11 27.15 -5.40 -5.50
C THR A 11 26.44 -5.15 -4.18
N GLY A 12 25.17 -5.54 -4.12
CA GLY A 12 24.39 -5.55 -2.90
C GLY A 12 25.04 -6.51 -1.93
N SER A 13 26.00 -6.03 -1.15
CA SER A 13 26.50 -6.71 0.03
C SER A 13 25.31 -6.96 0.94
N ALA A 14 24.91 -8.22 1.02
CA ALA A 14 23.79 -8.74 1.78
C ALA A 14 24.03 -8.62 3.29
N PHE A 15 24.03 -7.40 3.81
CA PHE A 15 23.29 -7.19 5.04
C PHE A 15 21.83 -7.24 4.59
N ALA A 16 21.20 -8.41 4.76
CA ALA A 16 19.76 -8.46 4.78
C ALA A 16 19.32 -7.65 6.01
N GLU A 17 19.36 -6.32 5.91
CA GLU A 17 18.59 -5.47 6.80
C GLU A 17 17.20 -6.06 6.80
N ILE A 18 16.75 -6.45 8.00
CA ILE A 18 15.42 -7.00 8.20
C ILE A 18 14.47 -5.92 7.70
N ALA A 19 13.98 -6.09 6.47
CA ALA A 19 13.05 -5.15 5.89
C ALA A 19 11.84 -5.06 6.82
N PRO A 20 11.28 -3.85 7.04
CA PRO A 20 10.10 -3.73 7.88
C PRO A 20 9.01 -4.66 7.35
N PRO A 21 8.20 -5.26 8.24
CA PRO A 21 7.06 -6.04 7.82
C PRO A 21 6.17 -5.17 6.92
N HIS A 22 5.90 -5.68 5.73
CA HIS A 22 5.09 -4.98 4.75
C HIS A 22 3.65 -4.90 5.23
N ILE A 23 3.13 -3.68 5.39
CA ILE A 23 1.72 -3.44 5.68
C ILE A 23 1.06 -3.12 4.36
N GLY A 24 0.22 -4.04 3.89
CA GLY A 24 -0.50 -3.89 2.63
C GLY A 24 -1.31 -2.58 2.54
N PRO A 25 -1.78 -2.23 1.34
CA PRO A 25 -2.22 -0.89 0.95
C PRO A 25 -3.23 -0.23 1.91
N GLU A 26 -4.16 -0.99 2.49
CA GLU A 26 -5.16 -0.45 3.43
C GLU A 26 -4.97 -0.85 4.90
N GLY A 27 -3.94 -1.65 5.25
CA GLY A 27 -3.91 -2.34 6.55
C GLY A 27 -5.08 -3.34 6.66
N GLY A 28 -4.82 -4.53 7.19
CA GLY A 28 -5.93 -5.46 7.39
C GLY A 28 -6.92 -4.87 8.39
N ARG A 29 -8.19 -4.71 7.98
CA ARG A 29 -9.29 -4.27 8.85
C ARG A 29 -9.24 -5.01 10.17
N PHE A 30 -9.38 -4.25 11.26
CA PHE A 30 -9.48 -4.53 12.70
C PHE A 30 -9.05 -5.87 13.36
N ASN A 31 -8.94 -6.98 12.65
CA ASN A 31 -8.58 -8.31 13.15
C ASN A 31 -7.24 -8.82 12.59
N ASN A 32 -6.45 -7.99 11.91
CA ASN A 32 -5.17 -8.47 11.41
C ASN A 32 -4.26 -8.79 12.61
N ILE A 33 -3.73 -10.01 12.67
CA ILE A 33 -2.79 -10.44 13.70
C ILE A 33 -1.57 -9.51 13.75
N HIS A 34 -1.25 -8.83 12.64
CA HIS A 34 -0.26 -7.75 12.63
C HIS A 34 -0.63 -6.59 13.56
N SER A 35 -1.89 -6.15 13.56
CA SER A 35 -2.40 -5.13 14.49
C SER A 35 -2.28 -5.59 15.93
N LEU A 36 -2.63 -6.84 16.24
CA LEU A 36 -2.45 -7.43 17.58
C LEU A 36 -0.97 -7.51 17.99
N LYS A 37 -0.07 -7.83 17.06
CA LYS A 37 1.38 -7.85 17.29
C LYS A 37 1.91 -6.45 17.60
N ILE A 38 1.48 -5.44 16.84
CA ILE A 38 1.85 -4.03 17.06
C ILE A 38 1.29 -3.53 18.38
N GLU A 39 0.02 -3.81 18.69
CA GLU A 39 -0.59 -3.48 19.99
C GLU A 39 0.23 -4.08 21.14
N ARG A 40 0.52 -5.39 21.07
CA ARG A 40 1.31 -6.07 22.10
C ARG A 40 2.71 -5.50 22.22
N MET A 41 3.35 -5.16 21.11
CA MET A 41 4.67 -4.52 21.10
C MET A 41 4.63 -3.17 21.83
N ILE A 42 3.61 -2.34 21.58
CA ILE A 42 3.46 -1.04 22.24
C ILE A 42 3.16 -1.22 23.73
N GLN A 43 2.23 -2.12 24.07
CA GLN A 43 1.89 -2.42 25.48
C GLN A 43 3.10 -2.94 26.26
N ASN A 44 3.89 -3.84 25.67
CA ASN A 44 5.12 -4.34 26.28
C ASN A 44 6.13 -3.21 26.50
N LYS A 45 6.33 -2.33 25.50
CA LYS A 45 7.23 -1.19 25.61
C LYS A 45 6.84 -0.24 26.75
N ILE A 46 5.55 0.06 26.87
CA ILE A 46 5.01 0.91 27.96
C ILE A 46 5.26 0.25 29.32
N ALA A 47 4.98 -1.06 29.44
CA ALA A 47 5.21 -1.81 30.67
C ALA A 47 6.70 -1.88 31.06
N GLU A 48 7.59 -2.05 30.09
CA GLU A 48 9.06 -2.10 30.29
C GLU A 48 9.63 -0.74 30.73
N GLU A 49 9.10 0.36 30.19
CA GLU A 49 9.54 1.72 30.51
C GLU A 49 9.08 2.21 31.91
N LYS A 50 8.41 1.36 32.72
CA LYS A 50 7.77 1.73 33.99
C LYS A 50 6.90 2.98 33.82
N ASP A 51 5.69 2.85 33.26
CA ASP A 51 4.57 3.81 33.09
C ASP A 51 4.86 5.32 33.19
N ALA A 52 5.47 5.79 34.27
CA ALA A 52 5.99 7.14 34.46
C ALA A 52 7.04 7.58 33.42
N ALA A 53 7.83 6.69 32.82
CA ALA A 53 8.82 7.07 31.79
C ALA A 53 8.35 6.89 30.33
N ALA A 54 7.15 6.31 30.13
CA ALA A 54 6.57 6.17 28.79
C ALA A 54 6.44 7.55 28.13
N SER A 55 6.91 7.65 26.88
CA SER A 55 6.86 8.93 26.16
C SER A 55 5.42 9.41 25.98
N GLU A 56 5.22 10.73 25.97
CA GLU A 56 3.93 11.35 25.67
C GLU A 56 3.36 10.88 24.32
N GLU A 57 4.24 10.56 23.36
CA GLU A 57 3.85 9.98 22.08
C GLU A 57 3.28 8.56 22.25
N ASP A 58 3.93 7.70 23.04
CA ASP A 58 3.49 6.32 23.27
C ASP A 58 2.10 6.27 23.93
N ARG A 59 1.85 7.15 24.91
CA ARG A 59 0.53 7.28 25.56
C ARG A 59 -0.57 7.70 24.58
N LYS A 60 -0.27 8.64 23.68
CA LYS A 60 -1.20 9.06 22.62
C LYS A 60 -1.51 7.91 21.66
N LEU A 61 -0.51 7.14 21.26
CA LEU A 61 -0.70 5.99 20.39
C LEU A 61 -1.52 4.90 21.08
N GLU A 62 -1.23 4.59 22.35
CA GLU A 62 -2.00 3.63 23.12
C GLU A 62 -3.48 4.05 23.22
N MET A 63 -3.75 5.31 23.53
CA MET A 63 -5.11 5.85 23.57
C MET A 63 -5.83 5.68 22.21
N LEU A 64 -5.20 6.08 21.11
CA LEU A 64 -5.77 5.95 19.76
C LEU A 64 -6.05 4.48 19.39
N LEU A 65 -5.13 3.57 19.76
CA LEU A 65 -5.30 2.14 19.54
C LEU A 65 -6.45 1.57 20.39
N ALA A 66 -6.54 1.96 21.66
CA ALA A 66 -7.59 1.51 22.56
C ALA A 66 -8.99 1.92 22.07
N VAL A 67 -9.15 3.16 21.61
CA VAL A 67 -10.42 3.65 21.06
C VAL A 67 -10.79 2.89 19.78
N GLY A 68 -9.83 2.71 18.86
CA GLY A 68 -10.05 1.96 17.62
C GLY A 68 -10.42 0.50 17.87
N LYS A 69 -9.69 -0.18 18.76
CA LYS A 69 -9.97 -1.54 19.19
C LYS A 69 -11.36 -1.67 19.81
N ARG A 70 -11.75 -0.71 20.64
CA ARG A 70 -13.08 -0.69 21.26
C ARG A 70 -14.19 -0.51 20.22
N ALA A 71 -13.98 0.32 19.21
CA ALA A 71 -14.91 0.46 18.09
C ALA A 71 -15.08 -0.85 17.30
N SER A 72 -13.97 -1.57 17.05
CA SER A 72 -14.00 -2.90 16.45
C SER A 72 -14.83 -3.89 17.27
N GLN A 73 -14.53 -4.00 18.56
CA GLN A 73 -15.27 -4.87 19.48
C GLN A 73 -16.75 -4.52 19.49
N TRP A 74 -17.09 -3.23 19.38
CA TRP A 74 -18.47 -2.79 19.41
C TRP A 74 -19.25 -3.25 18.18
N ILE A 75 -18.72 -3.07 16.96
CA ILE A 75 -19.41 -3.58 15.76
C ILE A 75 -19.52 -5.10 15.78
N THR A 76 -18.50 -5.82 16.27
CA THR A 76 -18.59 -7.28 16.46
C THR A 76 -19.74 -7.64 17.40
N LYS A 77 -19.84 -6.97 18.56
CA LYS A 77 -20.91 -7.18 19.54
C LYS A 77 -22.29 -6.89 18.95
N VAL A 78 -22.47 -5.78 18.24
CA VAL A 78 -23.72 -5.44 17.54
C VAL A 78 -24.11 -6.51 16.53
N ASN A 79 -23.14 -7.04 15.79
CA ASN A 79 -23.35 -8.10 14.81
C ASN A 79 -23.66 -9.49 15.41
N THR A 80 -23.49 -9.69 16.73
CA THR A 80 -23.91 -10.95 17.39
C THR A 80 -25.42 -11.11 17.50
N ALA A 81 -26.17 -9.99 17.48
CA ALA A 81 -27.63 -9.98 17.55
C ALA A 81 -28.31 -9.80 16.18
N ARG A 82 -27.54 -9.81 15.09
CA ARG A 82 -28.02 -9.56 13.72
C ARG A 82 -27.99 -10.83 12.88
N THR A 83 -28.94 -10.93 11.94
CA THR A 83 -28.92 -11.97 10.91
C THR A 83 -27.79 -11.69 9.91
N PRO A 84 -27.34 -12.69 9.12
CA PRO A 84 -26.32 -12.47 8.09
C PRO A 84 -26.63 -11.30 7.14
N GLU A 85 -27.91 -11.09 6.80
CA GLU A 85 -28.39 -10.06 5.87
C GLU A 85 -28.42 -8.67 6.49
N THR A 86 -28.47 -8.58 7.82
CA THR A 86 -28.61 -7.32 8.58
C THR A 86 -27.34 -6.93 9.31
N LYS A 87 -26.28 -7.74 9.22
CA LYS A 87 -24.96 -7.42 9.78
C LYS A 87 -24.45 -6.11 9.19
N LEU A 88 -23.91 -5.29 10.08
CA LEU A 88 -23.24 -4.05 9.72
C LEU A 88 -21.84 -4.35 9.23
N ASP A 89 -21.45 -3.67 8.16
CA ASP A 89 -20.11 -3.76 7.62
C ASP A 89 -19.51 -2.37 7.42
N LEU A 90 -18.26 -2.22 7.88
CA LEU A 90 -17.46 -1.04 7.63
C LEU A 90 -16.90 -1.05 6.20
N SER A 91 -16.91 -2.20 5.51
CA SER A 91 -16.75 -2.28 4.06
C SER A 91 -18.06 -1.99 3.38
N SER A 92 -18.00 -1.17 2.35
CA SER A 92 -18.96 -1.32 1.26
C SER A 92 -18.17 -1.25 -0.04
N PRO A 93 -18.43 -2.16 -1.01
CA PRO A 93 -17.76 -2.15 -2.32
C PRO A 93 -17.73 -0.78 -3.01
N SER A 94 -18.74 0.05 -2.78
CA SER A 94 -18.86 1.41 -3.34
C SER A 94 -18.13 2.51 -2.57
N LYS A 95 -17.42 2.22 -1.46
CA LYS A 95 -16.84 3.26 -0.58
C LYS A 95 -15.41 3.03 -0.10
N THR A 96 -14.74 1.94 -0.49
CA THR A 96 -13.27 1.91 -0.41
C THR A 96 -12.79 2.83 -1.53
N GLY A 97 -12.56 4.10 -1.24
CA GLY A 97 -11.84 4.96 -2.18
C GLY A 97 -10.38 4.54 -2.15
N GLY A 98 -9.76 4.32 -3.31
CA GLY A 98 -8.31 4.17 -3.36
C GLY A 98 -7.62 5.41 -2.77
N ILE A 99 -6.32 5.32 -2.51
CA ILE A 99 -5.54 6.45 -1.98
C ILE A 99 -4.69 6.98 -3.14
N PRO A 100 -5.24 7.87 -3.99
CA PRO A 100 -4.58 8.24 -5.21
C PRO A 100 -3.29 9.02 -4.92
N ILE A 101 -2.31 8.89 -5.80
CA ILE A 101 -1.05 9.63 -5.77
C ILE A 101 -1.19 11.17 -5.64
N THR A 102 -2.32 11.74 -6.06
CA THR A 102 -2.64 13.16 -5.93
C THR A 102 -3.06 13.57 -4.52
N GLU A 103 -3.57 12.64 -3.73
CA GLU A 103 -4.07 12.85 -2.36
C GLU A 103 -3.48 11.79 -1.42
N PRO A 104 -2.15 11.79 -1.23
CA PRO A 104 -1.51 10.76 -0.44
C PRO A 104 -2.00 10.79 1.01
N GLN A 105 -2.19 9.60 1.59
CA GLN A 105 -2.46 9.48 3.00
C GLN A 105 -1.19 9.81 3.78
N LYS A 106 -1.37 10.62 4.83
CA LYS A 106 -0.32 10.97 5.77
C LYS A 106 -0.64 10.44 7.15
N SER A 107 0.37 9.92 7.85
CA SER A 107 0.26 9.46 9.23
C SER A 107 1.46 9.89 10.08
N SER A 108 1.15 10.49 11.23
CA SER A 108 2.05 10.78 12.34
C SER A 108 1.19 10.95 13.59
N THR A 109 1.75 10.78 14.80
CA THR A 109 0.96 10.91 16.04
C THR A 109 0.13 12.20 16.08
N ASN A 110 0.72 13.32 15.65
CA ASN A 110 0.01 14.61 15.60
C ASN A 110 -1.16 14.62 14.61
N ILE A 111 -1.01 14.00 13.44
CA ILE A 111 -2.08 13.91 12.43
C ILE A 111 -3.23 13.05 12.97
N MET A 112 -2.94 11.91 13.58
CA MET A 112 -3.97 11.01 14.11
C MET A 112 -4.69 11.63 15.32
N MET A 113 -3.96 12.31 16.21
CA MET A 113 -4.57 13.04 17.33
C MET A 113 -5.51 14.13 16.83
N LYS A 114 -5.11 14.94 15.84
CA LYS A 114 -5.98 15.95 15.25
C LYS A 114 -7.25 15.32 14.65
N ARG A 115 -7.12 14.24 13.87
CA ARG A 115 -8.28 13.52 13.31
C ARG A 115 -9.20 12.98 14.40
N TYR A 116 -8.65 12.53 15.52
CA TYR A 116 -9.42 12.06 16.67
C TYR A 116 -10.15 13.20 17.38
N GLU A 117 -9.50 14.35 17.59
CA GLU A 117 -10.16 15.55 18.13
C GLU A 117 -11.29 16.04 17.21
N ASP A 118 -11.08 16.02 15.90
CA ASP A 118 -12.11 16.35 14.92
C ASP A 118 -13.27 15.35 14.95
N PHE A 119 -12.98 14.05 15.14
CA PHE A 119 -14.00 13.03 15.37
C PHE A 119 -14.84 13.34 16.63
N LEU A 120 -14.19 13.68 17.75
CA LEU A 120 -14.90 14.01 18.99
C LEU A 120 -15.83 15.21 18.85
N LYS A 121 -15.46 16.21 18.03
CA LYS A 121 -16.26 17.42 17.78
C LYS A 121 -17.41 17.20 16.81
N SER A 122 -17.25 16.30 15.84
CA SER A 122 -18.18 16.13 14.71
C SER A 122 -19.12 14.92 14.83
N THR A 123 -18.92 14.08 15.84
CA THR A 123 -19.69 12.84 16.06
C THR A 123 -20.66 12.99 17.22
N SER A 124 -21.76 12.24 17.19
CA SER A 124 -22.72 12.20 18.30
C SER A 124 -22.04 11.89 19.64
N PRO A 125 -22.33 12.66 20.71
CA PRO A 125 -21.85 12.39 22.06
C PRO A 125 -22.17 10.97 22.55
N LEU A 126 -23.25 10.36 22.05
CA LEU A 126 -23.64 8.99 22.41
C LEU A 126 -22.65 7.96 21.87
N ILE A 127 -22.09 8.19 20.68
CA ILE A 127 -21.04 7.33 20.11
C ILE A 127 -19.72 7.57 20.83
N THR A 128 -19.33 8.84 21.01
CA THR A 128 -18.03 9.18 21.61
C THR A 128 -17.93 8.67 23.05
N ASP A 129 -18.99 8.77 23.83
CA ASP A 129 -19.09 8.22 25.17
C ASP A 129 -18.91 6.69 25.21
N VAL A 130 -19.53 5.96 24.27
CA VAL A 130 -19.36 4.51 24.21
C VAL A 130 -17.92 4.12 23.89
N VAL A 131 -17.29 4.74 22.88
CA VAL A 131 -15.93 4.35 22.43
C VAL A 131 -14.80 4.87 23.32
N THR A 132 -15.07 5.81 24.23
CA THR A 132 -14.07 6.34 25.18
C THR A 132 -14.24 5.85 26.60
N SER A 133 -15.42 5.33 26.97
CA SER A 133 -15.65 4.79 28.30
C SER A 133 -15.14 3.35 28.47
N SER A 134 -15.05 2.88 29.71
CA SER A 134 -14.77 1.48 30.05
C SER A 134 -16.04 0.64 30.24
N ARG A 135 -17.23 1.19 29.97
CA ARG A 135 -18.52 0.54 30.20
C ARG A 135 -18.73 -0.66 29.27
N GLU A 136 -19.71 -1.50 29.58
CA GLU A 136 -20.11 -2.59 28.68
C GLU A 136 -20.57 -2.04 27.31
N LEU A 137 -20.20 -2.72 26.23
CA LEU A 137 -20.56 -2.33 24.87
C LEU A 137 -22.03 -2.68 24.60
N PRO A 138 -22.88 -1.70 24.24
CA PRO A 138 -24.29 -1.97 24.01
C PRO A 138 -24.47 -2.78 22.71
N VAL A 139 -25.35 -3.79 22.76
CA VAL A 139 -25.71 -4.60 21.58
C VAL A 139 -26.52 -3.78 20.57
N ASN A 140 -27.32 -2.83 21.06
CA ASN A 140 -28.10 -1.91 20.24
C ASN A 140 -27.42 -0.53 20.27
N PRO A 141 -26.89 -0.02 19.14
CA PRO A 141 -26.32 1.32 19.09
C PRO A 141 -27.33 2.40 19.52
N PRO A 142 -26.91 3.45 20.23
CA PRO A 142 -27.80 4.54 20.66
C PRO A 142 -28.13 5.54 19.54
N VAL A 143 -27.78 5.21 18.29
CA VAL A 143 -28.01 5.97 17.06
C VAL A 143 -28.41 5.00 15.96
N ASP A 144 -28.89 5.49 14.82
CA ASP A 144 -29.21 4.62 13.68
C ASP A 144 -27.96 3.98 13.05
N ASP A 145 -28.18 2.92 12.27
CA ASP A 145 -27.12 2.14 11.63
C ASP A 145 -26.25 2.98 10.68
N ALA A 146 -26.83 3.98 10.01
CA ALA A 146 -26.09 4.80 9.06
C ALA A 146 -25.12 5.73 9.80
N GLU A 147 -25.56 6.38 10.87
CA GLU A 147 -24.73 7.19 11.74
C GLU A 147 -23.67 6.35 12.46
N PHE A 148 -24.05 5.18 12.98
CA PHE A 148 -23.14 4.23 13.63
C PHE A 148 -22.01 3.81 12.69
N VAL A 149 -22.34 3.27 11.51
CA VAL A 149 -21.36 2.83 10.52
C VAL A 149 -20.49 3.99 10.03
N LYS A 150 -21.07 5.18 9.80
CA LYS A 150 -20.32 6.37 9.40
C LYS A 150 -19.26 6.73 10.44
N SER A 151 -19.63 6.73 11.72
CA SER A 151 -18.75 7.09 12.83
C SER A 151 -17.64 6.07 13.04
N LEU A 152 -17.99 4.77 13.03
CA LEU A 152 -17.00 3.70 13.19
C LEU A 152 -16.00 3.62 12.03
N ARG A 153 -16.40 3.99 10.80
CA ARG A 153 -15.46 4.12 9.67
C ARG A 153 -14.41 5.21 9.89
N VAL A 154 -14.74 6.30 10.60
CA VAL A 154 -13.75 7.32 10.94
C VAL A 154 -12.73 6.76 11.93
N LEU A 155 -13.21 6.07 12.98
CA LEU A 155 -12.34 5.42 13.97
C LEU A 155 -11.48 4.31 13.36
N ASP A 156 -12.01 3.53 12.42
CA ASP A 156 -11.24 2.52 11.66
C ASP A 156 -10.06 3.17 10.94
N ARG A 157 -10.29 4.24 10.18
CA ARG A 157 -9.20 4.95 9.49
C ARG A 157 -8.16 5.51 10.45
N ILE A 158 -8.58 6.05 11.60
CA ILE A 158 -7.66 6.51 12.65
C ILE A 158 -6.85 5.34 13.19
N TYR A 159 -7.50 4.23 13.51
CA TYR A 159 -6.88 3.02 14.05
C TYR A 159 -5.86 2.42 13.08
N GLN A 160 -6.23 2.19 11.82
CA GLN A 160 -5.33 1.67 10.78
C GLN A 160 -4.12 2.60 10.57
N SER A 161 -4.35 3.92 10.50
CA SER A 161 -3.25 4.89 10.39
C SER A 161 -2.32 4.87 11.61
N THR A 162 -2.89 4.64 12.79
CA THR A 162 -2.14 4.57 14.07
C THR A 162 -1.28 3.32 14.12
N ILE A 163 -1.82 2.15 13.76
CA ILE A 163 -1.06 0.90 13.67
C ILE A 163 0.08 1.05 12.68
N ARG A 164 -0.21 1.56 11.48
CA ARG A 164 0.79 1.75 10.42
C ARG A 164 1.92 2.65 10.89
N TRP A 165 1.61 3.80 11.47
CA TRP A 165 2.60 4.70 12.05
C TRP A 165 3.41 4.04 13.17
N ALA A 166 2.74 3.39 14.12
CA ALA A 166 3.40 2.81 15.29
C ALA A 166 4.34 1.66 14.91
N GLY A 167 4.00 0.87 13.88
CA GLY A 167 4.87 -0.14 13.31
C GLY A 167 6.05 0.45 12.51
N ALA A 168 5.80 1.51 11.73
CA ALA A 168 6.77 2.12 10.84
C ALA A 168 7.81 3.01 11.55
N ARG A 169 7.45 3.68 12.66
CA ARG A 169 8.31 4.68 13.31
C ARG A 169 9.62 4.15 13.90
N GLN A 170 9.75 2.83 14.11
CA GLN A 170 11.04 2.23 14.51
C GLN A 170 12.00 2.07 13.31
N TRP A 171 11.49 2.23 12.09
CA TRP A 171 12.21 2.05 10.82
C TRP A 171 12.30 3.36 10.01
N LEU A 172 12.21 4.53 10.66
CA LEU A 172 12.15 5.81 9.94
C LEU A 172 13.33 6.03 9.00
N SER A 173 14.55 5.63 9.40
CA SER A 173 15.72 5.76 8.51
C SER A 173 15.57 4.97 7.22
N TRP A 174 15.00 3.76 7.28
CA TRP A 174 14.70 2.97 6.09
C TRP A 174 13.64 3.65 5.22
N TYR A 175 12.53 4.10 5.83
CA TYR A 175 11.46 4.79 5.12
C TYR A 175 11.89 6.17 4.57
N MET A 176 12.85 6.84 5.19
CA MET A 176 13.47 8.06 4.65
C MET A 176 14.22 7.77 3.36
N ASN A 177 14.98 6.67 3.32
CA ASN A 177 15.67 6.24 2.11
C ASN A 177 14.68 5.84 1.01
N LYS A 178 13.50 5.32 1.38
CA LYS A 178 12.43 5.03 0.41
C LYS A 178 11.83 6.27 -0.27
N ALA A 179 12.07 7.48 0.23
CA ALA A 179 11.62 8.70 -0.45
C ALA A 179 12.22 8.87 -1.87
N ILE A 180 13.33 8.20 -2.20
CA ILE A 180 13.86 8.18 -3.57
C ILE A 180 12.92 7.49 -4.57
N TYR A 181 11.98 6.67 -4.10
CA TYR A 181 10.98 6.03 -4.96
C TYR A 181 9.76 6.91 -5.19
N ASP A 182 9.65 8.09 -4.57
CA ASP A 182 8.52 9.00 -4.79
C ASP A 182 8.50 9.51 -6.24
N ILE A 183 7.57 8.99 -7.04
CA ILE A 183 7.45 9.27 -8.47
C ILE A 183 6.46 10.41 -8.79
N ARG A 184 5.89 11.06 -7.77
CA ARG A 184 4.94 12.17 -7.96
C ARG A 184 5.49 13.26 -8.88
N GLY A 185 6.75 13.66 -8.66
CA GLY A 185 7.41 14.66 -9.50
C GLY A 185 7.44 14.26 -10.97
N PHE A 186 7.82 13.01 -11.26
CA PHE A 186 7.82 12.47 -12.62
C PHE A 186 6.43 12.47 -13.26
N LEU A 187 5.44 11.89 -12.59
CA LEU A 187 4.09 11.75 -13.14
C LEU A 187 3.40 13.10 -13.36
N PHE A 188 3.56 14.04 -12.43
CA PHE A 188 2.91 15.35 -12.55
C PHE A 188 3.57 16.21 -13.63
N LEU A 189 4.90 16.16 -13.77
CA LEU A 189 5.60 16.84 -14.86
C LEU A 189 5.21 16.26 -16.22
N GLN A 190 5.16 14.92 -16.35
CA GLN A 190 4.76 14.26 -17.59
C GLN A 190 3.32 14.61 -18.03
N LYS A 191 2.42 14.80 -17.06
CA LYS A 191 1.01 15.18 -17.31
C LYS A 191 0.81 16.69 -17.50
N THR A 192 1.85 17.51 -17.34
CA THR A 192 1.76 18.97 -17.51
C THR A 192 1.73 19.32 -19.00
N PRO A 193 0.65 19.92 -19.53
CA PRO A 193 0.61 20.35 -20.93
C PRO A 193 1.66 21.44 -21.21
N ASN A 194 2.30 21.40 -22.38
CA ASN A 194 3.31 22.39 -22.79
C ASN A 194 4.37 22.62 -21.69
N LEU A 195 4.93 21.53 -21.16
CA LEU A 195 5.84 21.57 -20.00
C LEU A 195 7.05 22.49 -20.24
N GLU A 196 7.59 22.52 -21.46
CA GLU A 196 8.72 23.39 -21.81
C GLU A 196 8.37 24.88 -21.66
N GLU A 197 7.27 25.32 -22.28
CA GLU A 197 6.77 26.70 -22.19
C GLU A 197 6.42 27.05 -20.74
N THR A 198 5.78 26.11 -20.04
CA THR A 198 5.44 26.24 -18.62
C THR A 198 6.70 26.51 -17.80
N LEU A 199 7.74 25.68 -17.93
CA LEU A 199 8.99 25.85 -17.19
C LEU A 199 9.81 27.08 -17.63
N LYS A 200 9.70 27.53 -18.89
CA LYS A 200 10.29 28.82 -19.34
C LYS A 200 9.61 30.04 -18.71
N SER A 201 8.32 29.92 -18.40
CA SER A 201 7.52 30.97 -17.73
C SER A 201 7.65 30.95 -16.20
N TYR A 202 8.42 30.01 -15.64
CA TYR A 202 8.59 29.82 -14.20
C TYR A 202 8.83 31.11 -13.39
N PRO A 203 9.67 32.07 -13.82
CA PRO A 203 9.86 33.32 -13.07
C PRO A 203 8.59 34.17 -12.89
N ASN A 204 7.61 34.00 -13.77
CA ASN A 204 6.36 34.75 -13.79
C ASN A 204 5.18 33.99 -13.13
N MET A 205 5.42 32.78 -12.64
CA MET A 205 4.41 31.99 -11.93
C MET A 205 4.11 32.55 -10.54
N THR A 206 2.98 32.12 -9.97
CA THR A 206 2.67 32.37 -8.56
C THR A 206 3.69 31.68 -7.65
N VAL A 207 3.84 32.17 -6.40
CA VAL A 207 4.73 31.54 -5.41
C VAL A 207 4.35 30.09 -5.15
N GLU A 208 3.05 29.78 -5.16
CA GLU A 208 2.53 28.43 -4.98
C GLU A 208 2.92 27.51 -6.14
N ASP A 209 2.73 27.97 -7.38
CA ASP A 209 3.13 27.20 -8.57
C ASP A 209 4.65 27.01 -8.64
N GLN A 210 5.43 28.04 -8.30
CA GLN A 210 6.89 27.94 -8.21
C GLN A 210 7.32 26.88 -7.20
N ALA A 211 6.71 26.86 -6.01
CA ALA A 211 6.98 25.86 -4.99
C ALA A 211 6.61 24.44 -5.46
N LYS A 212 5.47 24.30 -6.14
CA LYS A 212 4.99 23.04 -6.71
C LYS A 212 5.96 22.48 -7.76
N PHE A 213 6.32 23.27 -8.78
CA PHE A 213 7.28 22.84 -9.82
C PHE A 213 8.68 22.61 -9.25
N THR A 214 9.12 23.41 -8.29
CA THR A 214 10.38 23.17 -7.57
C THR A 214 10.37 21.81 -6.87
N GLY A 215 9.30 21.49 -6.15
CA GLY A 215 9.15 20.19 -5.47
C GLY A 215 9.18 19.02 -6.45
N TRP A 216 8.47 19.12 -7.57
CA TRP A 216 8.43 18.07 -8.59
C TRP A 216 9.79 17.84 -9.26
N LEU A 217 10.47 18.92 -9.67
CA LEU A 217 11.80 18.84 -10.27
C LEU A 217 12.82 18.30 -9.26
N PHE A 218 12.77 18.76 -8.01
CA PHE A 218 13.61 18.22 -6.94
C PHE A 218 13.41 16.70 -6.78
N GLY A 219 12.16 16.23 -6.83
CA GLY A 219 11.82 14.80 -6.81
C GLY A 219 12.53 14.00 -7.90
N LEU A 220 12.56 14.49 -9.15
CA LEU A 220 13.26 13.83 -10.25
C LEU A 220 14.76 13.61 -9.97
N CYS A 221 15.42 14.61 -9.38
CA CYS A 221 16.81 14.45 -8.99
C CYS A 221 16.93 13.44 -7.84
N ARG A 222 16.05 13.49 -6.84
CA ARG A 222 16.07 12.51 -5.73
C ARG A 222 15.83 11.08 -6.20
N ASN A 223 15.06 10.85 -7.27
CA ASN A 223 14.91 9.53 -7.88
C ASN A 223 16.24 8.94 -8.41
N GLY A 224 17.25 9.77 -8.63
CA GLY A 224 18.60 9.32 -9.00
C GLY A 224 19.50 8.99 -7.79
N ASP A 225 18.95 8.98 -6.58
CA ASP A 225 19.66 8.78 -5.30
C ASP A 225 20.81 9.79 -5.06
N PHE A 226 20.71 10.98 -5.66
CA PHE A 226 21.67 12.06 -5.42
C PHE A 226 21.41 12.73 -4.08
N ASN A 227 22.47 13.19 -3.40
CA ASN A 227 22.35 13.90 -2.12
C ASN A 227 21.34 15.06 -2.21
N PRO A 228 20.44 15.24 -1.21
CA PRO A 228 19.44 16.32 -1.24
C PRO A 228 20.04 17.73 -1.43
N THR A 229 21.20 17.99 -0.82
CA THR A 229 21.89 19.28 -0.92
C THR A 229 22.41 19.52 -2.33
N ASP A 230 22.92 18.47 -2.98
CA ASP A 230 23.40 18.54 -4.37
C ASP A 230 22.23 18.77 -5.33
N CYS A 231 21.11 18.07 -5.15
CA CYS A 231 19.89 18.29 -5.93
C CYS A 231 19.37 19.73 -5.79
N LYS A 232 19.34 20.27 -4.56
CA LYS A 232 18.91 21.66 -4.32
C LYS A 232 19.85 22.66 -4.98
N THR A 233 21.16 22.47 -4.82
CA THR A 233 22.19 23.34 -5.39
C THR A 233 22.12 23.32 -6.91
N GLU A 234 21.97 22.14 -7.51
CA GLU A 234 21.85 22.00 -8.95
C GLU A 234 20.57 22.66 -9.47
N LEU A 235 19.41 22.38 -8.86
CA LEU A 235 18.14 22.98 -9.26
C LEU A 235 18.20 24.51 -9.23
N GLN A 236 18.77 25.10 -8.18
CA GLN A 236 18.97 26.55 -8.07
C GLN A 236 19.81 27.14 -9.21
N LYS A 237 20.80 26.41 -9.74
CA LYS A 237 21.59 26.87 -10.90
C LYS A 237 20.70 27.00 -12.14
N TYR A 238 19.84 26.00 -12.39
CA TYR A 238 18.92 26.01 -13.54
C TYR A 238 17.79 27.03 -13.36
N THR A 239 17.28 27.23 -12.14
CA THR A 239 16.32 28.30 -11.84
C THR A 239 16.91 29.67 -12.16
N LYS A 240 18.13 29.97 -11.69
CA LYS A 240 18.80 31.28 -11.94
C LYS A 240 19.07 31.55 -13.42
N ARG A 241 19.27 30.52 -14.22
CA ARG A 241 19.52 30.61 -15.67
C ARG A 241 18.25 30.58 -16.51
N ASN A 242 17.08 30.39 -15.89
CA ASN A 242 15.81 30.13 -16.57
C ASN A 242 15.86 28.93 -17.55
N THR A 243 16.57 27.85 -17.16
CA THR A 243 16.74 26.63 -17.98
C THR A 243 16.14 25.38 -17.33
N LEU A 244 15.06 25.51 -16.56
CA LEU A 244 14.46 24.38 -15.82
C LEU A 244 14.03 23.20 -16.70
N PHE A 245 13.70 23.41 -17.97
CA PHE A 245 13.40 22.30 -18.89
C PHE A 245 14.64 21.44 -19.19
N GLU A 246 15.84 22.02 -19.21
CA GLU A 246 17.08 21.25 -19.32
C GLU A 246 17.32 20.39 -18.06
N PHE A 247 16.98 20.93 -16.88
CA PHE A 247 17.01 20.16 -15.62
C PHE A 247 16.05 18.97 -15.71
N TYR A 248 14.82 19.19 -16.16
CA TYR A 248 13.84 18.12 -16.40
C TYR A 248 14.42 17.05 -17.32
N ASN A 249 14.94 17.42 -18.49
CA ASN A 249 15.52 16.46 -19.45
C ASN A 249 16.71 15.68 -18.89
N LYS A 250 17.51 16.31 -18.02
CA LYS A 250 18.65 15.65 -17.36
C LYS A 250 18.22 14.56 -16.37
N PHE A 251 17.16 14.81 -15.60
CA PHE A 251 16.79 13.95 -14.47
C PHE A 251 15.53 13.10 -14.69
N SER A 252 14.70 13.37 -15.71
CA SER A 252 13.45 12.65 -15.98
C SER A 252 13.63 11.13 -16.14
N LYS A 253 14.75 10.69 -16.71
CA LYS A 253 15.11 9.27 -16.84
C LYS A 253 15.16 8.50 -15.52
N TYR A 254 15.51 9.16 -14.41
CA TYR A 254 15.53 8.52 -13.09
C TYR A 254 14.11 8.35 -12.56
N GLY A 255 13.26 9.37 -12.71
CA GLY A 255 11.82 9.27 -12.43
C GLY A 255 11.15 8.16 -13.23
N GLN A 256 11.41 8.07 -14.54
CA GLN A 256 10.92 6.97 -15.38
C GLN A 256 11.42 5.61 -14.90
N SER A 257 12.69 5.50 -14.49
CA SER A 257 13.25 4.23 -14.00
C SER A 257 12.57 3.77 -12.70
N MET A 258 12.21 4.72 -11.81
CA MET A 258 11.43 4.45 -10.60
C MET A 258 9.98 4.09 -10.92
N TYR A 259 9.35 4.75 -11.89
CA TYR A 259 8.02 4.36 -12.37
C TYR A 259 8.03 2.92 -12.91
N ASP A 260 8.99 2.62 -13.78
CA ASP A 260 9.18 1.32 -14.42
C ASP A 260 9.44 0.17 -13.44
N LEU A 261 10.00 0.46 -12.25
CA LEU A 261 10.18 -0.52 -11.18
C LEU A 261 8.85 -1.11 -10.70
N ASN A 262 7.77 -0.32 -10.72
CA ASN A 262 6.48 -0.73 -10.16
C ASN A 262 5.59 -1.47 -11.16
N PHE A 263 5.80 -1.28 -12.47
CA PHE A 263 4.91 -1.81 -13.50
C PHE A 263 5.52 -2.87 -14.41
N LYS A 264 6.86 -2.97 -14.52
CA LYS A 264 7.50 -3.94 -15.41
C LYS A 264 7.74 -5.27 -14.70
N ILE A 265 7.32 -6.37 -15.32
CA ILE A 265 7.67 -7.72 -14.87
C ILE A 265 9.17 -7.94 -15.09
N ARG A 266 9.89 -8.28 -14.01
CA ARG A 266 11.35 -8.52 -14.02
C ARG A 266 11.72 -9.95 -13.64
N ALA A 267 10.87 -10.61 -12.87
CA ALA A 267 11.00 -12.01 -12.53
C ALA A 267 9.95 -12.78 -13.32
N THR A 268 10.39 -13.62 -14.24
CA THR A 268 9.52 -14.49 -15.04
C THR A 268 9.63 -15.93 -14.59
N ARG A 269 8.62 -16.72 -14.94
CA ARG A 269 8.53 -18.14 -14.63
C ARG A 269 8.59 -18.96 -15.92
N PRO A 270 9.61 -19.83 -16.09
CA PRO A 270 9.82 -20.56 -17.34
C PRO A 270 8.72 -21.58 -17.65
N GLU A 271 7.99 -22.05 -16.64
CA GLU A 271 6.92 -23.03 -16.79
C GLU A 271 5.56 -22.43 -17.17
N MET A 272 5.43 -21.11 -17.17
CA MET A 272 4.25 -20.42 -17.69
C MET A 272 4.38 -20.19 -19.19
N TYR A 273 3.30 -20.42 -19.93
CA TYR A 273 3.33 -20.31 -21.39
C TYR A 273 2.00 -19.86 -21.98
N TRP A 274 2.04 -19.21 -23.14
CA TRP A 274 0.83 -18.85 -23.86
C TRP A 274 0.24 -20.05 -24.60
N SER A 275 -1.08 -20.11 -24.66
CA SER A 275 -1.78 -20.94 -25.64
C SER A 275 -1.35 -20.58 -27.06
N ALA A 276 -1.54 -21.52 -28.00
CA ALA A 276 -1.11 -21.33 -29.39
C ALA A 276 -1.71 -20.06 -30.06
N ASN A 277 -2.94 -19.69 -29.70
CA ASN A 277 -3.63 -18.49 -30.18
C ASN A 277 -3.33 -17.22 -29.34
N LYS A 278 -2.50 -17.32 -28.30
CA LYS A 278 -2.10 -16.23 -27.38
C LYS A 278 -3.27 -15.53 -26.67
N THR A 279 -4.41 -16.21 -26.52
CA THR A 279 -5.54 -15.70 -25.75
C THR A 279 -5.54 -16.19 -24.30
N GLN A 280 -4.71 -17.18 -23.98
CA GLN A 280 -4.61 -17.71 -22.62
C GLN A 280 -3.15 -17.78 -22.16
N LEU A 281 -2.90 -17.32 -20.93
CA LEU A 281 -1.65 -17.63 -20.23
C LEU A 281 -1.90 -18.83 -19.33
N ILE A 282 -1.21 -19.95 -19.59
CA ILE A 282 -1.33 -21.17 -18.81
C ILE A 282 -0.30 -21.14 -17.69
N ALA A 283 -0.77 -21.16 -16.45
CA ALA A 283 0.06 -21.14 -15.26
C ALA A 283 -0.07 -22.49 -14.51
N PRO A 284 0.97 -23.32 -14.48
CA PRO A 284 1.02 -24.49 -13.62
C PRO A 284 0.84 -24.10 -12.16
N PHE A 285 0.05 -24.89 -11.42
CA PHE A 285 -0.16 -24.69 -9.99
C PHE A 285 -0.30 -26.04 -9.29
N GLN A 286 0.32 -26.21 -8.12
CA GLN A 286 0.20 -27.43 -7.34
C GLN A 286 -1.24 -27.57 -6.84
N THR A 287 -1.87 -28.71 -7.13
CA THR A 287 -3.27 -28.96 -6.74
C THR A 287 -3.41 -28.87 -5.22
N PRO A 288 -4.17 -27.90 -4.66
CA PRO A 288 -4.48 -27.89 -3.24
C PRO A 288 -5.20 -29.16 -2.82
N GLU A 289 -4.89 -29.72 -1.65
CA GLU A 289 -5.58 -30.91 -1.12
C GLU A 289 -7.07 -30.66 -0.92
N ARG A 290 -7.41 -29.44 -0.55
CA ARG A 290 -8.76 -28.93 -0.30
C ARG A 290 -9.48 -28.55 -1.59
N THR A 291 -10.60 -29.20 -1.88
CA THR A 291 -11.40 -28.98 -3.10
C THR A 291 -12.12 -27.62 -3.10
N ASP A 292 -12.49 -27.12 -1.93
CA ASP A 292 -13.04 -25.77 -1.76
C ASP A 292 -11.98 -24.70 -2.12
N VAL A 293 -10.73 -24.90 -1.71
CA VAL A 293 -9.60 -24.02 -2.09
C VAL A 293 -9.31 -24.10 -3.59
N GLN A 294 -9.38 -25.27 -4.21
CA GLN A 294 -9.23 -25.42 -5.67
C GLN A 294 -10.26 -24.59 -6.44
N LYS A 295 -11.52 -24.66 -6.02
CA LYS A 295 -12.63 -23.91 -6.62
C LYS A 295 -12.44 -22.41 -6.39
N TRP A 296 -12.21 -22.02 -5.15
CA TRP A 296 -12.01 -20.63 -4.74
C TRP A 296 -10.83 -19.97 -5.48
N LEU A 297 -9.71 -20.66 -5.66
CA LEU A 297 -8.59 -20.15 -6.45
C LEU A 297 -8.98 -19.84 -7.88
N LYS A 298 -9.67 -20.75 -8.58
CA LYS A 298 -10.10 -20.52 -9.96
C LYS A 298 -11.08 -19.35 -10.05
N GLU A 299 -12.12 -19.35 -9.22
CA GLU A 299 -13.16 -18.31 -9.22
C GLU A 299 -12.63 -16.92 -8.83
N ASN A 300 -11.53 -16.83 -8.09
CA ASN A 300 -10.98 -15.52 -7.72
C ASN A 300 -9.85 -15.10 -8.63
N VAL A 301 -8.92 -15.99 -8.94
CA VAL A 301 -7.75 -15.66 -9.75
C VAL A 301 -8.09 -15.64 -11.23
N GLU A 302 -8.72 -16.68 -11.79
CA GLU A 302 -9.01 -16.70 -13.24
C GLU A 302 -10.04 -15.61 -13.61
N ASP A 303 -11.07 -15.40 -12.79
CA ASP A 303 -12.08 -14.38 -13.08
C ASP A 303 -11.55 -12.95 -12.98
N GLU A 304 -10.65 -12.65 -12.02
CA GLU A 304 -10.03 -11.32 -11.93
C GLU A 304 -9.01 -11.10 -13.06
N TRP A 305 -8.23 -12.13 -13.40
CA TRP A 305 -7.23 -12.09 -14.47
C TRP A 305 -7.84 -12.48 -15.83
N LYS A 306 -9.06 -12.01 -16.09
CA LYS A 306 -9.79 -12.17 -17.35
C LYS A 306 -10.07 -10.81 -18.00
N GLY A 307 -9.66 -10.67 -19.26
CA GLY A 307 -9.96 -9.53 -20.13
C GLY A 307 -10.80 -9.95 -21.33
N GLU A 308 -11.08 -9.00 -22.22
CA GLU A 308 -11.90 -9.24 -23.42
C GLU A 308 -11.32 -10.34 -24.33
N ASN A 309 -10.01 -10.35 -24.52
CA ASN A 309 -9.28 -11.28 -25.40
C ASN A 309 -8.16 -12.05 -24.68
N PHE A 310 -8.22 -12.09 -23.34
CA PHE A 310 -7.19 -12.65 -22.49
C PHE A 310 -7.83 -13.40 -21.32
N ASN A 311 -7.27 -14.55 -20.96
CA ASN A 311 -7.61 -15.23 -19.72
C ASN A 311 -6.40 -15.92 -19.12
N LEU A 312 -6.17 -15.74 -17.82
CA LEU A 312 -5.27 -16.59 -17.06
C LEU A 312 -5.94 -17.94 -16.78
N VAL A 313 -5.22 -19.05 -17.00
CA VAL A 313 -5.73 -20.40 -16.72
C VAL A 313 -4.80 -21.11 -15.74
N ILE A 314 -5.34 -21.46 -14.58
CA ILE A 314 -4.66 -22.29 -13.58
C ILE A 314 -4.73 -23.75 -14.02
N ASN A 315 -3.56 -24.34 -14.25
CA ASN A 315 -3.38 -25.74 -14.64
C ASN A 315 -2.92 -26.55 -13.42
N TYR A 316 -3.88 -27.14 -12.71
CA TYR A 316 -3.60 -27.94 -11.54
C TYR A 316 -2.77 -29.19 -11.87
N LYS A 317 -1.64 -29.34 -11.19
CA LYS A 317 -0.76 -30.51 -11.28
C LYS A 317 -0.68 -31.22 -9.93
N LYS A 318 -0.79 -32.54 -9.95
CA LYS A 318 -0.40 -33.40 -8.82
C LYS A 318 1.08 -33.73 -8.99
N THR A 319 1.94 -32.93 -8.38
CA THR A 319 3.40 -33.02 -8.55
C THR A 319 4.11 -32.61 -7.26
N THR A 320 5.37 -33.04 -7.15
CA THR A 320 6.33 -32.58 -6.14
C THR A 320 7.33 -31.56 -6.71
N GLU A 321 7.19 -31.20 -7.99
CA GLU A 321 7.97 -30.12 -8.62
C GLU A 321 7.74 -28.80 -7.89
N ASP A 322 8.75 -27.93 -7.91
CA ASP A 322 8.69 -26.62 -7.28
C ASP A 322 7.97 -25.62 -8.22
N ILE A 323 6.65 -25.78 -8.30
CA ILE A 323 5.72 -24.89 -9.00
C ILE A 323 4.90 -24.07 -7.98
N PRO A 324 4.16 -23.02 -8.42
CA PRO A 324 3.32 -22.23 -7.54
C PRO A 324 2.35 -23.08 -6.71
N ARG A 325 2.22 -22.77 -5.42
CA ARG A 325 1.36 -23.45 -4.44
C ARG A 325 0.87 -22.48 -3.40
N ILE A 326 -0.15 -22.89 -2.66
CA ILE A 326 -0.75 -22.12 -1.56
C ILE A 326 -0.59 -22.87 -0.23
N GLN A 327 -0.31 -22.13 0.83
CA GLN A 327 -0.33 -22.62 2.21
C GLN A 327 -1.11 -21.66 3.09
N PHE A 328 -1.97 -22.22 3.96
CA PHE A 328 -2.61 -21.45 5.03
C PHE A 328 -1.81 -21.58 6.32
N LYS A 329 -1.52 -20.47 6.97
CA LYS A 329 -0.77 -20.42 8.23
C LYS A 329 -1.39 -19.40 9.17
N GLU A 330 -1.47 -19.73 10.45
CA GLU A 330 -1.95 -18.82 11.48
C GLU A 330 -0.92 -17.71 11.77
N GLY A 331 -1.40 -16.49 11.96
CA GLY A 331 -0.57 -15.38 12.42
C GLY A 331 0.33 -14.73 11.39
N VAL A 332 -0.04 -14.79 10.11
CA VAL A 332 0.75 -14.30 8.99
C VAL A 332 0.01 -13.24 8.19
N THR A 333 0.75 -12.23 7.74
CA THR A 333 0.31 -11.40 6.62
C THR A 333 0.44 -12.23 5.36
N ALA A 334 -0.58 -12.21 4.50
CA ALA A 334 -0.48 -12.87 3.21
C ALA A 334 0.73 -12.33 2.42
N ASN A 335 1.40 -13.22 1.72
CA ASN A 335 2.58 -12.88 0.93
C ASN A 335 2.90 -13.99 -0.07
N VAL A 336 3.66 -13.63 -1.10
CA VAL A 336 4.46 -14.58 -1.88
C VAL A 336 5.90 -14.54 -1.37
N ASN A 337 6.59 -15.68 -1.39
CA ASN A 337 8.01 -15.81 -1.02
C ASN A 337 8.98 -15.16 -2.04
N GLY A 338 8.69 -13.95 -2.48
CA GLY A 338 9.39 -13.20 -3.52
C GLY A 338 8.55 -13.00 -4.78
N ILE A 339 8.92 -12.01 -5.58
CA ILE A 339 8.29 -11.75 -6.88
C ILE A 339 8.69 -12.85 -7.86
N GLY A 340 7.69 -13.44 -8.52
CA GLY A 340 7.86 -14.69 -9.26
C GLY A 340 8.09 -15.90 -8.35
N GLY A 341 7.77 -15.82 -7.05
CA GLY A 341 7.92 -16.90 -6.07
C GLY A 341 6.84 -17.97 -6.16
N ASN A 342 7.09 -19.12 -5.51
CA ASN A 342 6.29 -20.34 -5.65
C ASN A 342 5.32 -20.56 -4.49
N LEU A 343 5.48 -19.87 -3.37
CA LEU A 343 4.68 -20.11 -2.18
C LEU A 343 3.85 -18.87 -1.88
N ILE A 344 2.55 -18.97 -2.10
CA ILE A 344 1.56 -18.05 -1.58
C ILE A 344 1.22 -18.51 -0.16
N THR A 345 1.53 -17.67 0.83
CA THR A 345 1.09 -17.87 2.21
C THR A 345 -0.16 -17.02 2.45
N MET A 346 -1.24 -17.63 2.94
CA MET A 346 -2.47 -16.95 3.33
C MET A 346 -2.74 -17.14 4.83
N GLU A 347 -3.47 -16.21 5.44
CA GLU A 347 -3.91 -16.35 6.84
C GLU A 347 -4.98 -17.45 6.97
N ALA A 348 -4.78 -18.37 7.91
CA ALA A 348 -5.66 -19.53 8.12
C ALA A 348 -6.95 -19.21 8.87
N GLU A 349 -6.94 -18.21 9.77
CA GLU A 349 -8.10 -17.89 10.61
C GLU A 349 -9.21 -17.12 9.88
N TYR A 350 -8.91 -16.50 8.74
CA TYR A 350 -9.91 -15.77 7.96
C TYR A 350 -10.70 -16.70 7.03
N PRO A 351 -12.03 -16.56 6.95
CA PRO A 351 -12.83 -17.27 5.97
C PRO A 351 -12.35 -16.93 4.55
N ILE A 352 -12.01 -17.97 3.76
CA ILE A 352 -11.58 -17.80 2.35
C ILE A 352 -12.64 -17.07 1.52
N GLU A 353 -13.92 -17.20 1.88
CA GLU A 353 -15.02 -16.54 1.21
C GLU A 353 -15.14 -15.04 1.49
N SER A 354 -14.39 -14.52 2.47
CA SER A 354 -14.40 -13.11 2.80
C SER A 354 -13.87 -12.25 1.65
N LYS A 355 -14.43 -11.04 1.51
CA LYS A 355 -14.01 -10.09 0.46
C LYS A 355 -12.50 -9.82 0.52
N ASP A 356 -11.95 -9.66 1.72
CA ASP A 356 -10.52 -9.41 1.92
C ASP A 356 -9.67 -10.57 1.42
N GLN A 357 -10.00 -11.82 1.77
CA GLN A 357 -9.27 -13.00 1.30
C GLN A 357 -9.33 -13.17 -0.22
N LYS A 358 -10.50 -12.92 -0.81
CA LYS A 358 -10.72 -12.96 -2.27
C LYS A 358 -9.86 -11.94 -3.01
N TRP A 359 -9.79 -10.70 -2.52
CA TRP A 359 -8.90 -9.71 -3.11
C TRP A 359 -7.43 -10.07 -2.91
N THR A 360 -7.05 -10.45 -1.68
CA THR A 360 -5.67 -10.78 -1.33
C THR A 360 -5.13 -11.88 -2.24
N ILE A 361 -5.88 -12.96 -2.48
CA ILE A 361 -5.36 -14.03 -3.35
C ILE A 361 -5.15 -13.59 -4.80
N ARG A 362 -5.99 -12.68 -5.32
CA ARG A 362 -5.84 -12.12 -6.68
C ARG A 362 -4.55 -11.33 -6.80
N HIS A 363 -4.27 -10.52 -5.77
CA HIS A 363 -3.08 -9.68 -5.66
C HIS A 363 -1.81 -10.53 -5.48
N GLU A 364 -1.80 -11.47 -4.51
CA GLU A 364 -0.66 -12.37 -4.31
C GLU A 364 -0.37 -13.20 -5.56
N TYR A 365 -1.40 -13.64 -6.29
CA TYR A 365 -1.18 -14.33 -7.56
C TYR A 365 -0.52 -13.43 -8.61
N GLY A 366 -0.81 -12.13 -8.60
CA GLY A 366 -0.08 -11.15 -9.42
C GLY A 366 1.43 -11.12 -9.15
N HIS A 367 1.84 -11.29 -7.89
CA HIS A 367 3.27 -11.46 -7.56
C HIS A 367 3.84 -12.77 -8.08
N VAL A 368 3.08 -13.87 -8.10
CA VAL A 368 3.48 -15.11 -8.76
C VAL A 368 3.70 -14.89 -10.26
N LEU A 369 2.85 -14.08 -10.91
CA LEU A 369 3.02 -13.68 -12.31
C LEU A 369 4.20 -12.74 -12.55
N GLY A 370 4.83 -12.22 -11.49
CA GLY A 370 6.03 -11.38 -11.55
C GLY A 370 5.77 -9.88 -11.46
N PHE A 371 4.54 -9.46 -11.17
CA PHE A 371 4.23 -8.05 -10.90
C PHE A 371 4.71 -7.63 -9.52
N GLN A 372 5.15 -6.38 -9.41
CA GLN A 372 5.48 -5.74 -8.14
C GLN A 372 4.22 -5.10 -7.55
N ASP A 373 4.28 -4.76 -6.27
CA ASP A 373 3.38 -3.76 -5.70
C ASP A 373 3.56 -2.43 -6.42
N CYS A 374 2.46 -1.71 -6.64
CA CYS A 374 2.49 -0.36 -7.21
C CYS A 374 1.87 0.71 -6.32
N TYR A 375 2.14 0.59 -5.02
CA TYR A 375 1.95 1.66 -4.04
C TYR A 375 3.29 2.03 -3.42
N LEU A 376 3.37 3.23 -2.86
CA LEU A 376 4.59 3.75 -2.25
C LEU A 376 4.34 4.17 -0.82
N GLU A 377 5.29 3.86 0.05
CA GLU A 377 5.32 4.28 1.44
C GLU A 377 6.71 4.74 1.83
N PHE A 378 6.81 5.96 2.37
CA PHE A 378 8.09 6.55 2.80
C PHE A 378 7.86 7.59 3.90
N TYR A 379 8.94 8.02 4.55
CA TYR A 379 8.89 9.06 5.56
C TYR A 379 9.32 10.40 4.96
N ASP A 380 8.43 11.40 4.99
CA ASP A 380 8.75 12.77 4.61
C ASP A 380 9.28 13.52 5.84
N VAL A 381 10.57 13.85 5.81
CA VAL A 381 11.27 14.55 6.90
C VAL A 381 10.78 15.98 7.13
N ASN A 382 10.26 16.65 6.09
CA ASN A 382 9.76 18.02 6.21
C ASN A 382 8.40 18.03 6.89
N GLU A 383 7.55 17.07 6.51
CA GLU A 383 6.22 16.91 7.10
C GLU A 383 6.22 16.14 8.42
N LYS A 384 7.33 15.46 8.73
CA LYS A 384 7.49 14.54 9.86
C LYS A 384 6.37 13.50 9.90
N ALA A 385 6.05 12.95 8.73
CA ALA A 385 4.94 12.02 8.56
C ALA A 385 5.32 10.90 7.59
N MET A 386 4.75 9.72 7.83
CA MET A 386 4.68 8.67 6.83
C MET A 386 3.71 9.12 5.73
N VAL A 387 4.13 8.95 4.49
CA VAL A 387 3.37 9.25 3.28
C VAL A 387 3.10 7.93 2.57
N TYR A 388 1.85 7.67 2.25
CA TYR A 388 1.39 6.48 1.55
C TYR A 388 0.47 6.87 0.39
N TYR A 389 0.66 6.25 -0.77
CA TYR A 389 -0.28 6.36 -1.89
C TYR A 389 -0.20 5.18 -2.86
N GLU A 390 -1.29 4.97 -3.58
CA GLU A 390 -1.45 4.03 -4.70
C GLU A 390 -1.16 4.79 -5.99
N ILE A 391 -0.25 4.26 -6.83
CA ILE A 391 0.18 4.96 -8.04
C ILE A 391 -0.97 5.04 -9.05
N ASP A 392 -1.74 3.96 -9.18
CA ASP A 392 -2.91 3.84 -10.04
C ASP A 392 -4.03 3.09 -9.29
N VAL A 393 -5.08 3.79 -8.88
CA VAL A 393 -6.16 3.22 -8.07
C VAL A 393 -7.01 2.19 -8.82
N ASP A 394 -6.93 2.17 -10.16
CA ASP A 394 -7.65 1.22 -11.01
C ASP A 394 -6.80 -0.02 -11.33
N ASN A 395 -5.56 -0.09 -10.84
CA ASN A 395 -4.64 -1.20 -11.07
C ASN A 395 -4.69 -2.23 -9.92
N LEU A 396 -4.94 -3.50 -10.25
CA LEU A 396 -5.05 -4.61 -9.30
C LEU A 396 -3.83 -4.77 -8.36
N MET A 397 -2.64 -4.41 -8.84
CA MET A 397 -1.39 -4.50 -8.07
C MET A 397 -1.13 -3.26 -7.20
N CYS A 398 -1.94 -2.21 -7.34
CA CYS A 398 -1.80 -0.96 -6.60
C CYS A 398 -2.89 -0.85 -5.52
N SER A 399 -4.11 -1.26 -5.83
CA SER A 399 -5.30 -0.91 -5.06
C SER A 399 -6.27 -2.06 -4.89
N ARG A 400 -7.03 -2.00 -3.79
CA ARG A 400 -8.17 -2.89 -3.51
C ARG A 400 -9.36 -2.72 -4.44
N ASN A 401 -9.44 -1.58 -5.11
CA ASN A 401 -10.46 -1.32 -6.13
C ASN A 401 -9.93 -1.53 -7.55
N GLY A 402 -8.64 -1.88 -7.67
CA GLY A 402 -8.02 -2.08 -8.95
C GLY A 402 -8.43 -3.40 -9.58
N HIS A 403 -8.31 -3.44 -10.90
CA HIS A 403 -8.66 -4.58 -11.73
C HIS A 403 -7.56 -4.90 -12.74
N LEU A 404 -7.70 -6.03 -13.43
CA LEU A 404 -6.93 -6.27 -14.64
C LEU A 404 -7.16 -5.13 -15.63
N ASN A 405 -6.10 -4.69 -16.30
CA ASN A 405 -6.15 -3.64 -17.31
C ASN A 405 -5.21 -3.99 -18.47
N ALA A 406 -5.25 -3.19 -19.55
CA ALA A 406 -4.47 -3.46 -20.75
C ALA A 406 -2.95 -3.50 -20.49
N SER A 407 -2.45 -2.68 -19.57
CA SER A 407 -1.01 -2.63 -19.25
C SER A 407 -0.52 -3.94 -18.62
N HIS A 408 -1.35 -4.61 -17.81
CA HIS A 408 -1.01 -5.93 -17.28
C HIS A 408 -0.82 -6.96 -18.41
N ILE A 409 -1.76 -7.02 -19.35
CA ILE A 409 -1.73 -7.96 -20.47
C ILE A 409 -0.48 -7.71 -21.33
N GLU A 410 -0.16 -6.45 -21.62
CA GLU A 410 1.05 -6.06 -22.36
C GLU A 410 2.33 -6.55 -21.65
N GLN A 411 2.43 -6.36 -20.34
CA GLN A 411 3.59 -6.82 -19.58
C GLN A 411 3.70 -8.35 -19.56
N LEU A 412 2.59 -9.07 -19.39
CA LEU A 412 2.58 -10.53 -19.46
C LEU A 412 3.04 -11.03 -20.84
N GLN A 413 2.54 -10.42 -21.93
CA GLN A 413 2.94 -10.79 -23.29
C GLN A 413 4.41 -10.51 -23.56
N LYS A 414 4.94 -9.44 -22.99
CA LYS A 414 6.36 -9.10 -23.10
C LYS A 414 7.24 -10.08 -22.31
N ALA A 415 6.79 -10.48 -21.13
CA ALA A 415 7.54 -11.32 -20.19
C ALA A 415 7.58 -12.81 -20.57
N TYR A 416 6.46 -13.36 -21.03
CA TYR A 416 6.28 -14.81 -21.22
C TYR A 416 6.23 -15.22 -22.68
N LYS A 417 7.19 -14.79 -23.52
CA LYS A 417 7.11 -14.97 -24.98
C LYS A 417 7.24 -16.40 -25.49
#